data_AF-A0AAN5LFT7-F1
#
_entry.id   AF-A0AAN5LFT7-F1
#
_cell.length_a   1.000
_cell.length_b   1.000
_cell.length_c   1.000
_cell.angle_alpha   90.00
_cell.angle_beta   90.00
_cell.angle_gamma   90.00
#
_symmetry.space_group_name_H-M   'P 1'
#
loop_
_entity.id
_entity.type
_entity.pdbx_description
1 polymer ?
#
loop_
_entity_poly.entity_id
_entity_poly.type
_entity_poly.pdbx_seq_one_letter_code
_entity_poly.pdbx_strand_id
1 'polypeptide(L)'
;MNNDQSTLMSVPLDQLRAFDLNPRITRNPGYDDIKESIRNRGLDHPPQITQRPGEKYYIIACGGNTRLAILNDLWLETHDKKYWNVSCLFRPWTSESLAQGNLHCLLGHLVENEMRGSLTFIERALAIQNVISIYKNMNSENSQRDLVKILSEEGYFISQAQLSVMSSTIEFLLPYIPELLYGG
;
A
#
# COMPACT_ATOMS: atom_id res chain seq x y z
N MET A 1 -8.63 14.80 -18.98
CA MET A 1 -8.35 15.89 -18.02
C MET A 1 -9.22 15.65 -16.81
N ASN A 2 -8.74 14.88 -15.82
CA ASN A 2 -9.46 14.69 -14.56
C ASN A 2 -8.74 15.54 -13.50
N ASN A 3 -9.49 16.46 -12.91
CA ASN A 3 -9.04 17.36 -11.86
C ASN A 3 -8.87 16.52 -10.58
N ASP A 4 -7.67 15.99 -10.39
CA ASP A 4 -7.27 15.19 -9.24
C ASP A 4 -7.00 16.12 -8.03
N GLN A 5 -8.02 16.88 -7.64
CA GLN A 5 -7.89 17.87 -6.56
C GLN A 5 -7.76 17.15 -5.23
N SER A 6 -6.52 17.10 -4.75
CA SER A 6 -6.20 16.63 -3.41
C SER A 6 -6.36 17.74 -2.39
N THR A 7 -7.07 17.46 -1.29
CA THR A 7 -7.31 18.44 -0.22
C THR A 7 -6.49 18.09 1.02
N LEU A 8 -5.71 19.05 1.52
CA LEU A 8 -5.02 18.88 2.80
C LEU A 8 -6.02 19.04 3.94
N MET A 9 -6.11 18.05 4.83
CA MET A 9 -7.00 18.08 5.98
C MET A 9 -6.36 17.44 7.22
N SER A 10 -6.80 17.87 8.40
CA SER A 10 -6.40 17.25 9.68
C SER A 10 -7.39 16.14 10.04
N VAL A 11 -6.90 14.92 10.21
CA VAL A 11 -7.70 13.73 10.52
C VAL A 11 -7.28 13.15 11.88
N PRO A 12 -8.23 12.91 12.80
CA PRO A 12 -7.96 12.19 14.03
C PRO A 12 -7.43 10.77 13.77
N LEU A 13 -6.49 10.31 14.60
CA LEU A 13 -5.82 9.03 14.43
C LEU A 13 -6.79 7.84 14.46
N ASP A 14 -7.84 7.91 15.27
CA ASP A 14 -8.90 6.89 15.35
C ASP A 14 -9.80 6.83 14.11
N GLN A 15 -9.77 7.84 13.24
CA GLN A 15 -10.46 7.85 11.96
C GLN A 15 -9.62 7.27 10.81
N LEU A 16 -8.33 6.99 11.05
CA LEU A 16 -7.41 6.45 10.05
C LEU A 16 -7.26 4.92 10.19
N ARG A 17 -7.24 4.22 9.07
CA ARG A 17 -6.94 2.79 8.98
C ARG A 17 -5.84 2.54 7.95
N ALA A 18 -5.01 1.55 8.23
CA ALA A 18 -4.06 1.06 7.25
C ALA A 18 -4.82 0.46 6.07
N PHE A 19 -4.25 0.54 4.87
CA PHE A 19 -4.76 -0.25 3.75
C PHE A 19 -4.55 -1.73 4.06
N ASP A 20 -5.63 -2.49 4.01
CA ASP A 20 -5.72 -3.91 4.35
C ASP A 20 -4.98 -4.83 3.37
N LEU A 21 -4.90 -4.44 2.09
CA LEU A 21 -4.12 -5.16 1.07
C LEU A 21 -2.66 -4.65 0.99
N ASN A 22 -2.07 -4.27 2.12
CA ASN A 22 -0.70 -3.76 2.18
C ASN A 22 0.30 -4.74 1.54
N PRO A 23 1.14 -4.32 0.58
CA PRO A 23 2.17 -5.21 0.01
C PRO A 23 3.26 -5.59 1.02
N ARG A 24 3.49 -4.76 2.05
CA ARG A 24 4.44 -5.08 3.12
C ARG A 24 3.78 -5.95 4.19
N ILE A 25 4.38 -7.10 4.42
CA ILE A 25 3.94 -8.11 5.40
C ILE A 25 4.88 -8.12 6.61
N THR A 26 6.17 -7.91 6.36
CA THR A 26 7.21 -7.90 7.40
C THR A 26 7.35 -6.52 8.04
N ARG A 27 7.98 -6.46 9.22
CA ARG A 27 8.29 -5.18 9.88
C ARG A 27 9.23 -4.39 8.97
N ASN A 28 8.92 -3.12 8.73
CA ASN A 28 9.80 -2.24 7.98
C ASN A 28 11.18 -2.17 8.68
N PRO A 29 12.30 -2.46 8.00
CA PRO A 29 13.62 -2.45 8.64
C PRO A 29 14.01 -1.06 9.16
N GLY A 30 13.53 0.02 8.53
CA GLY A 30 13.73 1.40 8.98
C GLY A 30 12.67 1.90 9.96
N TYR A 31 11.88 1.02 10.59
CA TYR A 31 10.79 1.44 11.48
C TYR A 31 11.26 2.38 12.61
N ASP A 32 12.35 2.00 13.29
CA ASP A 32 12.86 2.73 14.44
C ASP A 32 13.43 4.10 14.02
N ASP A 33 14.15 4.15 12.88
CA ASP A 33 14.65 5.41 12.31
C ASP A 33 13.52 6.35 11.89
N ILE A 34 12.46 5.82 11.27
CA ILE A 34 11.27 6.60 10.91
C ILE A 34 10.56 7.11 12.17
N LYS A 35 10.49 6.29 13.24
CA LYS A 35 9.89 6.67 14.51
C LYS A 35 10.65 7.79 15.20
N GLU A 36 11.98 7.69 15.25
CA GLU A 36 12.84 8.77 15.74
C GLU A 36 12.72 10.04 14.89
N SER A 37 12.68 9.92 13.56
CA SER A 37 12.46 11.09 12.69
C SER A 37 11.12 11.76 12.98
N ILE A 38 10.03 11.00 13.17
CA ILE A 38 8.71 11.54 13.50
C ILE A 38 8.70 12.17 14.90
N ARG A 39 9.43 11.60 15.87
CA ARG A 39 9.58 12.22 17.20
C ARG A 39 10.23 13.60 17.12
N ASN A 40 11.29 13.72 16.32
CA ASN A 40 12.11 14.93 16.27
C ASN A 40 11.54 16.03 15.37
N ARG A 41 10.96 15.66 14.22
CA ARG A 41 10.56 16.62 13.18
C ARG A 41 9.06 16.58 12.85
N GLY A 42 8.33 15.61 13.38
CA GLY A 42 6.96 15.34 12.97
C GLY A 42 6.89 14.65 11.61
N LEU A 43 5.72 14.70 11.00
CA LEU A 43 5.46 14.03 9.73
C LEU A 43 5.76 14.98 8.55
N ASP A 44 6.93 14.83 7.91
CA ASP A 44 7.36 15.71 6.81
C ASP A 44 6.41 15.65 5.59
N HIS A 45 5.94 14.44 5.26
CA HIS A 45 5.11 14.20 4.10
C HIS A 45 3.75 13.65 4.55
N PRO A 46 2.65 14.41 4.37
CA PRO A 46 1.32 13.96 4.72
C PRO A 46 0.97 12.69 3.92
N PRO A 47 0.41 11.64 4.53
CA PRO A 47 0.02 10.44 3.83
C PRO A 47 -1.18 10.75 2.95
N GLN A 48 -1.24 10.10 1.80
CA GLN A 48 -2.43 10.16 0.96
C GLN A 48 -3.49 9.24 1.52
N ILE A 49 -4.72 9.76 1.66
CA ILE A 49 -5.85 9.01 2.17
C ILE A 49 -7.03 9.09 1.22
N THR A 50 -7.87 8.06 1.26
CA THR A 50 -9.16 8.04 0.57
C THR A 50 -10.21 7.41 1.49
N GLN A 51 -11.47 7.42 1.08
CA GLN A 51 -12.58 6.85 1.83
C GLN A 51 -13.37 5.93 0.92
N ARG A 52 -13.41 4.63 1.25
CA ARG A 52 -14.21 3.66 0.51
C ARG A 52 -15.70 4.02 0.61
N PRO A 53 -16.50 3.79 -0.44
CA PRO A 53 -17.94 4.03 -0.41
C PRO A 53 -18.59 3.28 0.77
N GLY A 54 -19.32 4.02 1.62
CA GLY A 54 -20.04 3.46 2.77
C GLY A 54 -19.19 3.25 4.05
N GLU A 55 -17.87 3.45 4.00
CA GLU A 55 -17.03 3.36 5.20
C GLU A 55 -17.00 4.68 5.98
N LYS A 56 -16.90 4.58 7.32
CA LYS A 56 -16.77 5.75 8.21
C LYS A 56 -15.33 6.23 8.38
N TYR A 57 -14.37 5.39 8.02
CA TYR A 57 -12.94 5.62 8.23
C TYR A 57 -12.26 5.98 6.91
N TYR A 58 -11.14 6.70 7.03
CA TYR A 58 -10.23 6.90 5.92
C TYR A 58 -9.18 5.80 5.90
N ILE A 59 -8.79 5.37 4.70
CA ILE A 59 -7.70 4.42 4.48
C ILE A 59 -6.50 5.12 3.86
N ILE A 60 -5.29 4.62 4.14
CA ILE A 60 -4.08 5.06 3.44
C ILE A 60 -4.14 4.64 1.97
N ALA A 61 -4.27 5.61 1.06
CA ALA A 61 -4.43 5.34 -0.37
C ALA A 61 -3.11 4.92 -1.04
N CYS A 62 -2.00 5.57 -0.68
CA CYS A 62 -0.69 5.31 -1.28
C CYS A 62 0.42 5.62 -0.27
N GLY A 63 1.15 4.58 0.13
CA GLY A 63 2.31 4.68 1.02
C GLY A 63 1.97 5.21 2.43
N GLY A 64 2.69 4.74 3.45
CA GLY A 64 2.57 5.30 4.80
C GLY A 64 1.75 4.49 5.81
N ASN A 65 1.41 3.24 5.51
CA ASN A 65 0.95 2.29 6.54
C ASN A 65 1.93 2.20 7.72
N THR A 66 3.25 2.15 7.43
CA THR A 66 4.30 2.17 8.47
C THR A 66 4.26 3.47 9.29
N ARG A 67 4.07 4.62 8.64
CA ARG A 67 3.96 5.91 9.34
C ARG A 67 2.72 5.96 10.24
N LEU A 68 1.60 5.41 9.78
CA LEU A 68 0.39 5.29 10.60
C LEU A 68 0.60 4.39 11.82
N ALA A 69 1.26 3.24 11.65
CA ALA A 69 1.60 2.35 12.77
C ALA A 69 2.48 3.07 13.80
N ILE A 70 3.50 3.80 13.34
CA ILE A 70 4.38 4.60 14.19
C ILE A 70 3.61 5.69 14.95
N LEU A 71 2.68 6.39 14.30
CA LEU A 71 1.85 7.40 14.97
C LEU A 71 0.98 6.79 16.07
N ASN A 72 0.46 5.58 15.86
CA ASN A 72 -0.26 4.83 16.91
C ASN A 72 0.65 4.48 18.08
N ASP A 73 1.85 3.96 17.83
CA ASP A 73 2.81 3.67 18.90
C ASP A 73 3.15 4.93 19.70
N LEU A 74 3.46 6.04 19.02
CA LEU A 74 3.83 7.29 19.66
C LEU A 74 2.68 7.88 20.47
N TRP A 75 1.45 7.79 19.98
CA TRP A 75 0.26 8.18 20.74
C TRP A 75 0.09 7.32 21.99
N LEU A 76 0.22 5.99 21.88
CA LEU A 76 0.11 5.09 23.03
C LEU A 76 1.21 5.33 24.08
N GLU A 77 2.43 5.64 23.64
CA GLU A 77 3.57 5.91 24.52
C GLU A 77 3.46 7.25 25.23
N THR A 78 3.00 8.29 24.54
CA THR A 78 3.14 9.69 25.01
C THR A 78 1.81 10.38 25.33
N HIS A 79 0.71 9.94 24.70
CA HIS A 79 -0.58 10.63 24.69
C HIS A 79 -0.48 12.10 24.25
N ASP A 80 0.55 12.45 23.48
CA ASP A 80 0.74 13.80 22.95
C ASP A 80 -0.20 14.04 21.75
N LYS A 81 -1.03 15.07 21.85
CA LYS A 81 -2.05 15.42 20.85
C LYS A 81 -1.48 15.69 19.46
N LYS A 82 -0.17 15.99 19.33
CA LYS A 82 0.48 16.15 18.03
C LYS A 82 0.50 14.84 17.22
N TYR A 83 0.42 13.68 17.87
CA TYR A 83 0.29 12.38 17.19
C TYR A 83 -1.16 11.97 16.95
N TRP A 84 -2.11 12.61 17.65
CA TRP A 84 -3.54 12.36 17.48
C TRP A 84 -4.13 13.02 16.24
N ASN A 85 -3.75 14.27 15.95
CA ASN A 85 -4.27 15.00 14.80
C ASN A 85 -3.26 14.94 13.65
N VAL A 86 -3.56 14.13 12.63
CA VAL A 86 -2.63 13.82 11.54
C VAL A 86 -2.99 14.65 10.30
N SER A 87 -2.04 15.44 9.80
CA SER A 87 -2.18 16.13 8.51
C SER A 87 -2.12 15.13 7.36
N CYS A 88 -3.19 15.03 6.58
CA CYS A 88 -3.37 14.05 5.51
C CYS A 88 -3.78 14.72 4.20
N LEU A 89 -3.38 14.12 3.08
CA LEU A 89 -3.78 14.56 1.76
C LEU A 89 -4.95 13.69 1.28
N PHE A 90 -6.17 14.21 1.37
CA PHE A 90 -7.37 13.49 0.97
C PHE A 90 -7.57 13.52 -0.54
N ARG A 91 -7.83 12.34 -1.11
CA ARG A 91 -8.26 12.14 -2.49
C ARG A 91 -9.62 11.43 -2.48
N PRO A 92 -10.67 12.02 -3.08
CA PRO A 92 -11.96 11.38 -3.19
C PRO A 92 -11.86 10.01 -3.87
N TRP A 93 -12.70 9.08 -3.45
CA TRP A 93 -12.84 7.80 -4.14
C TRP A 93 -13.58 8.01 -5.46
N THR A 94 -12.90 7.75 -6.58
CA THR A 94 -13.44 7.99 -7.93
C THR A 94 -13.76 6.71 -8.70
N SER A 95 -13.34 5.54 -8.19
CA SER A 95 -13.54 4.26 -8.86
C SER A 95 -14.99 3.79 -8.77
N GLU A 96 -15.48 3.18 -9.85
CA GLU A 96 -16.88 2.75 -9.98
C GLU A 96 -17.21 1.57 -9.07
N SER A 97 -16.21 0.73 -8.76
CA SER A 97 -16.36 -0.42 -7.87
C SER A 97 -15.30 -0.43 -6.76
N LEU A 98 -15.63 -1.10 -5.66
CA LEU A 98 -14.72 -1.31 -4.54
C LEU A 98 -13.43 -2.03 -4.98
N ALA A 99 -13.57 -3.05 -5.84
CA ALA A 99 -12.45 -3.82 -6.36
C ALA A 99 -11.50 -2.96 -7.20
N GLN A 100 -12.05 -2.08 -8.05
CA GLN A 100 -11.24 -1.20 -8.91
C GLN A 100 -10.45 -0.19 -8.09
N GLY A 101 -11.07 0.46 -7.10
CA GLY A 101 -10.32 1.43 -6.28
C GLY A 101 -9.35 0.77 -5.31
N ASN A 102 -9.64 -0.44 -4.85
CA ASN A 102 -8.67 -1.24 -4.09
C ASN A 102 -7.47 -1.63 -4.95
N LEU A 103 -7.69 -2.00 -6.21
CA LEU A 103 -6.61 -2.23 -7.17
C LEU A 103 -5.76 -0.97 -7.36
N HIS A 104 -6.38 0.19 -7.56
CA HIS A 104 -5.66 1.46 -7.71
C HIS A 104 -4.82 1.79 -6.45
N CYS A 105 -5.38 1.61 -5.25
CA CYS A 105 -4.63 1.80 -3.99
C CYS A 105 -3.43 0.83 -3.92
N LEU A 106 -3.63 -0.46 -4.18
CA LEU A 106 -2.58 -1.47 -4.15
C LEU A 106 -1.44 -1.14 -5.13
N LEU A 107 -1.77 -0.69 -6.34
CA LEU A 107 -0.78 -0.25 -7.32
C LEU A 107 -0.02 0.99 -6.86
N GLY A 108 -0.71 1.96 -6.26
CA GLY A 108 -0.06 3.12 -5.64
C GLY A 108 0.95 2.72 -4.56
N HIS A 109 0.57 1.81 -3.65
CA HIS A 109 1.49 1.26 -2.66
C HIS A 109 2.67 0.52 -3.30
N LEU A 110 2.46 -0.28 -4.35
CA LEU A 110 3.53 -0.99 -5.06
C LEU A 110 4.54 -0.02 -5.69
N VAL A 111 4.07 0.96 -6.46
CA VAL A 111 4.90 1.97 -7.13
C VAL A 111 5.72 2.76 -6.10
N GLU A 112 5.10 3.18 -5.00
CA GLU A 112 5.77 3.92 -3.93
C GLU A 112 6.89 3.11 -3.25
N ASN A 113 6.64 1.82 -3.03
CA ASN A 113 7.63 0.95 -2.42
C ASN A 113 8.79 0.59 -3.36
N GLU A 114 8.55 0.49 -4.67
CA GLU A 114 9.61 0.27 -5.67
C GLU A 114 10.56 1.46 -5.76
N MET A 115 10.04 2.69 -5.74
CA MET A 115 10.88 3.89 -5.69
C MET A 115 11.78 3.94 -4.45
N ARG A 116 11.36 3.30 -3.35
CA ARG A 116 12.11 3.24 -2.08
C ARG A 116 12.95 1.97 -1.91
N GLY A 117 12.87 1.01 -2.82
CA GLY A 117 13.64 -0.24 -2.79
C GLY A 117 13.36 -1.14 -1.58
N SER A 118 12.12 -1.14 -1.06
CA SER A 118 11.86 -1.50 0.34
C SER A 118 11.08 -2.80 0.59
N LEU A 119 10.59 -3.47 -0.45
CA LEU A 119 9.88 -4.76 -0.32
C LEU A 119 10.83 -5.91 -0.65
N THR A 120 10.72 -7.00 0.11
CA THR A 120 11.36 -8.26 -0.26
C THR A 120 10.79 -8.81 -1.57
N PHE A 121 11.52 -9.73 -2.22
CA PHE A 121 11.03 -10.38 -3.43
C PHE A 121 9.65 -11.03 -3.21
N ILE A 122 9.48 -11.72 -2.08
CA ILE A 122 8.26 -12.47 -1.80
C ILE A 122 7.07 -11.57 -1.48
N GLU A 123 7.27 -10.48 -0.76
CA GLU A 123 6.21 -9.48 -0.51
C GLU A 123 5.70 -8.89 -1.81
N ARG A 124 6.62 -8.51 -2.71
CA ARG A 124 6.25 -8.04 -4.04
C ARG A 124 5.51 -9.11 -4.83
N ALA A 125 5.98 -10.36 -4.82
CA ALA A 125 5.32 -11.46 -5.53
C ALA A 125 3.88 -11.68 -5.04
N LEU A 126 3.65 -11.71 -3.72
CA LEU A 126 2.33 -11.87 -3.12
C LEU A 126 1.40 -10.68 -3.43
N ALA A 127 1.93 -9.47 -3.37
CA ALA A 127 1.17 -8.27 -3.75
C ALA A 127 0.76 -8.30 -5.22
N ILE A 128 1.65 -8.73 -6.11
CA ILE A 128 1.31 -8.91 -7.52
C ILE A 128 0.25 -10.00 -7.68
N GLN A 129 0.38 -11.15 -7.00
CA GLN A 129 -0.67 -12.18 -7.02
C GLN A 129 -2.04 -11.65 -6.59
N ASN A 130 -2.10 -10.77 -5.59
CA ASN A 130 -3.33 -10.08 -5.18
C ASN A 130 -3.87 -9.17 -6.30
N VAL A 131 -3.01 -8.40 -6.98
CA VAL A 131 -3.40 -7.62 -8.17
C VAL A 131 -4.03 -8.53 -9.23
N ILE A 132 -3.40 -9.66 -9.56
CA ILE A 132 -3.93 -10.62 -10.54
C ILE A 132 -5.31 -11.13 -10.11
N SER A 133 -5.46 -11.50 -8.84
CA SER A 133 -6.72 -12.01 -8.28
C SER A 133 -7.85 -10.99 -8.38
N ILE A 134 -7.62 -9.75 -7.92
CA ILE A 134 -8.59 -8.66 -7.98
C ILE A 134 -8.97 -8.38 -9.43
N TYR A 135 -7.98 -8.31 -10.32
CA TYR A 135 -8.20 -8.05 -11.74
C TYR A 135 -9.06 -9.13 -12.41
N LYS A 136 -8.74 -10.42 -12.20
CA LYS A 136 -9.52 -11.54 -12.74
C LYS A 136 -10.95 -11.58 -12.21
N ASN A 137 -11.17 -11.22 -10.95
CA ASN A 137 -12.51 -11.16 -10.36
C ASN A 137 -13.37 -10.04 -10.98
N MET A 138 -12.74 -8.96 -11.44
CA MET A 138 -13.44 -7.89 -12.17
C MET A 138 -13.66 -8.23 -13.65
N ASN A 139 -12.74 -8.98 -14.27
CA ASN A 139 -12.78 -9.32 -15.70
C ASN A 139 -12.33 -10.77 -15.92
N SER A 140 -13.27 -11.71 -15.81
CA SER A 140 -13.00 -13.15 -15.86
C SER A 140 -12.48 -13.66 -17.21
N GLU A 141 -12.63 -12.89 -18.29
CA GLU A 141 -12.19 -13.28 -19.64
C GLU A 141 -10.77 -12.82 -20.02
N ASN A 142 -10.12 -12.00 -19.19
CA ASN A 142 -8.86 -11.36 -19.57
C ASN A 142 -7.64 -12.26 -19.32
N SER A 143 -6.71 -12.25 -20.28
CA SER A 143 -5.50 -13.06 -20.26
C SER A 143 -4.40 -12.43 -19.38
N GLN A 144 -3.36 -13.22 -19.04
CA GLN A 144 -2.17 -12.67 -18.37
C GLN A 144 -1.45 -11.55 -19.17
N ARG A 145 -1.69 -11.45 -20.49
CA ARG A 145 -1.12 -10.37 -21.31
C ARG A 145 -1.84 -9.04 -21.09
N ASP A 146 -3.16 -9.07 -20.90
CA ASP A 146 -3.98 -7.89 -20.65
C ASP A 146 -3.64 -7.28 -19.28
N LEU A 147 -3.36 -8.14 -18.29
CA LEU A 147 -2.86 -7.73 -16.99
C LEU A 147 -1.55 -6.92 -17.08
N VAL A 148 -0.54 -7.40 -17.83
CA VAL A 148 0.75 -6.69 -17.97
C VAL A 148 0.56 -5.31 -18.61
N LYS A 149 -0.34 -5.21 -19.58
CA LYS A 149 -0.68 -3.94 -20.22
C LYS A 149 -1.26 -2.96 -19.21
N ILE A 150 -2.22 -3.40 -18.39
CA ILE A 150 -2.88 -2.54 -17.40
C ILE A 150 -1.95 -2.14 -16.26
N LEU A 151 -1.12 -3.07 -15.77
CA LEU A 151 -0.07 -2.74 -14.83
C LEU A 151 0.82 -1.62 -15.37
N SER A 152 1.21 -1.71 -16.65
CA SER A 152 2.04 -0.69 -17.31
C SER A 152 1.31 0.64 -17.49
N GLU A 153 0.01 0.63 -17.80
CA GLU A 153 -0.84 1.84 -17.90
C GLU A 153 -0.95 2.57 -16.55
N GLU A 154 -0.95 1.83 -15.44
CA GLU A 154 -0.93 2.37 -14.07
C GLU A 154 0.51 2.67 -13.56
N GLY A 155 1.51 2.57 -14.42
CA GLY A 155 2.91 2.92 -14.10
C GLY A 155 3.71 1.83 -13.39
N TYR A 156 3.18 0.61 -13.30
CA TYR A 156 3.88 -0.55 -12.75
C TYR A 156 4.39 -1.49 -13.86
N PHE A 157 5.69 -1.44 -14.16
CA PHE A 157 6.27 -2.20 -15.27
C PHE A 157 6.78 -3.57 -14.81
N ILE A 158 6.18 -4.65 -15.34
CA ILE A 158 6.62 -6.02 -15.07
C ILE A 158 6.62 -6.88 -16.34
N SER A 159 7.65 -7.69 -16.50
CA SER A 159 7.76 -8.64 -17.62
C SER A 159 7.01 -9.95 -17.34
N GLN A 160 6.58 -10.65 -18.41
CA GLN A 160 6.00 -11.98 -18.31
C GLN A 160 6.94 -13.00 -17.63
N ALA A 161 8.25 -12.90 -17.89
CA ALA A 161 9.24 -13.76 -17.24
C ALA A 161 9.24 -13.57 -15.71
N GLN A 162 9.19 -12.31 -15.24
CA GLN A 162 9.11 -12.01 -13.81
C GLN A 162 7.81 -12.54 -13.18
N LEU A 163 6.67 -12.39 -13.86
CA LEU A 163 5.40 -12.95 -13.40
C LEU A 163 5.45 -14.47 -13.22
N SER A 164 6.06 -15.19 -14.17
CA SER A 164 6.25 -16.64 -14.08
C SER A 164 7.14 -17.03 -12.90
N VAL A 165 8.25 -16.30 -12.68
CA VAL A 165 9.16 -16.56 -11.55
C VAL A 165 8.47 -16.28 -10.21
N MET A 166 7.75 -15.15 -10.09
CA MET A 166 6.99 -14.82 -8.89
C MET A 166 5.95 -15.89 -8.57
N SER A 167 5.15 -16.30 -9.57
CA SER A 167 4.12 -17.32 -9.40
C SER A 167 4.74 -18.66 -8.98
N SER A 168 5.81 -19.09 -9.65
CA SER A 168 6.51 -20.33 -9.32
C SER A 168 7.13 -20.30 -7.92
N THR A 169 7.65 -19.14 -7.50
CA THR A 169 8.22 -18.97 -6.15
C THR A 169 7.13 -19.11 -5.09
N ILE A 170 5.97 -18.49 -5.30
CA ILE A 170 4.84 -18.60 -4.36
C ILE A 170 4.33 -20.05 -4.31
N GLU A 171 4.24 -20.74 -5.44
CA GLU A 171 3.70 -22.10 -5.51
C GLU A 171 4.67 -23.15 -4.96
N PHE A 172 5.95 -23.09 -5.34
CA PHE A 172 6.90 -24.17 -5.11
C PHE A 172 7.96 -23.89 -4.04
N LEU A 173 8.20 -22.63 -3.67
CA LEU A 173 9.25 -22.29 -2.70
C LEU A 173 8.68 -21.75 -1.39
N LEU A 174 7.70 -20.84 -1.44
CA LEU A 174 7.10 -20.22 -0.25
C LEU A 174 6.60 -21.24 0.79
N PRO A 175 5.95 -22.37 0.42
CA PRO A 175 5.48 -23.33 1.41
C PRO A 175 6.61 -24.07 2.17
N TYR A 176 7.82 -24.08 1.62
CA TYR A 176 8.93 -24.91 2.14
C TYR A 176 10.08 -24.09 2.72
N ILE A 177 10.33 -22.87 2.24
CA ILE A 177 11.40 -21.97 2.72
C ILE A 177 10.90 -20.54 3.02
N PRO A 178 9.80 -20.37 3.79
CA PRO A 178 9.19 -19.06 3.99
C PRO A 178 10.12 -18.06 4.70
N GLU A 179 10.84 -18.51 5.74
CA GLU A 179 11.73 -17.63 6.52
C GLU A 179 12.83 -17.01 5.67
N LEU A 180 13.44 -17.80 4.78
CA LEU A 180 14.48 -17.31 3.86
C LEU A 180 13.91 -16.29 2.88
N LEU A 181 12.71 -16.53 2.35
CA LEU A 181 12.07 -15.64 1.39
C LEU A 181 11.63 -14.31 2.01
N TYR A 182 11.08 -14.34 3.23
CA TYR A 182 10.72 -13.13 3.97
C TYR A 182 11.94 -12.40 4.56
N GLY A 183 13.10 -13.08 4.65
CA GLY A 183 14.37 -12.50 5.09
C GLY A 183 15.03 -11.56 4.08
N GLY A 184 14.66 -11.64 2.80
CA GLY A 184 15.20 -10.82 1.71
C GLY A 184 16.32 -11.51 0.94
#